data_AF-A0A3Q0J0C5-F1
#
_entry.id   AF-A0A3Q0J0C5-F1
#
_cell.length_a   1.000
_cell.length_b   1.000
_cell.length_c   1.000
_cell.angle_alpha   90.00
_cell.angle_beta   90.00
_cell.angle_gamma   90.00
#
_symmetry.space_group_name_H-M   'P 1'
#
loop_
_entity.id
_entity.type
_entity.pdbx_description
1 polymer ?
#
loop_
_entity_poly.entity_id
_entity_poly.type
_entity_poly.pdbx_seq_one_letter_code
_entity_poly.pdbx_strand_id
1 'polypeptide(L)'
;MDENENSSKESAKVVLYYSLPLRKLASTVVSLPLTALVVCFISAVLFQFDDVHETHFYEDELSHIFVSQFTALHENLFIVFMICSLLYMLVMLRVYRLAYPSMTSAQTYSFYTKLVLFVTSILATIGLVVFWFKHRRHCLDMAFSWFAICEYVIALSNMAYHMTVALDFPSEHLLIANGFSSSFLTSNHISQHVKHD
;
A
#
# COMPACT_ATOMS: atom_id res chain seq x y z
N MET A 1 -59.43 29.43 -19.31
CA MET A 1 -58.59 28.83 -20.39
C MET A 1 -57.20 29.28 -20.06
N ASP A 2 -56.62 28.56 -19.10
CA ASP A 2 -55.61 29.05 -18.18
C ASP A 2 -54.23 28.45 -18.50
N GLU A 3 -53.27 29.37 -18.58
CA GLU A 3 -51.89 29.33 -18.09
C GLU A 3 -51.05 28.03 -18.18
N ASN A 4 -50.12 28.04 -19.15
CA ASN A 4 -48.66 27.90 -18.99
C ASN A 4 -48.12 27.27 -17.68
N GLU A 5 -47.93 25.95 -17.63
CA GLU A 5 -47.06 25.29 -16.63
C GLU A 5 -45.78 24.77 -17.30
N ASN A 6 -44.78 25.63 -17.19
CA ASN A 6 -43.37 25.38 -17.42
C ASN A 6 -42.85 24.27 -16.47
N SER A 7 -41.85 23.53 -16.95
CA SER A 7 -40.80 22.91 -16.12
C SER A 7 -41.15 21.64 -15.33
N SER A 8 -40.83 20.48 -15.94
CA SER A 8 -40.09 19.41 -15.24
C SER A 8 -39.64 18.30 -16.21
N LYS A 9 -38.77 18.66 -17.18
CA LYS A 9 -37.73 17.71 -17.59
C LYS A 9 -36.78 17.59 -16.40
N GLU A 10 -37.12 16.72 -15.44
CA GLU A 10 -36.23 16.38 -14.34
C GLU A 10 -35.10 15.53 -14.91
N SER A 11 -34.13 16.23 -15.54
CA SER A 11 -32.79 15.71 -15.73
C SER A 11 -32.32 15.31 -14.35
N ALA A 12 -32.20 14.00 -14.11
CA ALA A 12 -31.61 13.49 -12.89
C ALA A 12 -30.26 14.19 -12.71
N LYS A 13 -30.24 15.18 -11.80
CA LYS A 13 -29.03 15.91 -11.44
C LYS A 13 -28.18 14.93 -10.66
N VAL A 14 -27.33 14.20 -11.35
CA VAL A 14 -26.24 13.45 -10.72
C VAL A 14 -25.28 14.50 -10.17
N VAL A 15 -25.47 14.85 -8.90
CA VAL A 15 -24.60 15.82 -8.22
C VAL A 15 -23.29 15.09 -7.89
N LEU A 16 -22.26 15.39 -8.69
CA LEU A 16 -20.92 14.86 -8.51
C LEU A 16 -20.23 15.56 -7.33
N TYR A 17 -20.10 14.87 -6.20
CA TYR A 17 -19.51 15.47 -4.99
C TYR A 17 -17.99 15.31 -4.86
N TYR A 18 -17.39 14.25 -5.41
CA TYR A 18 -15.96 14.00 -5.19
C TYR A 18 -15.33 13.20 -6.33
N SER A 19 -14.16 13.65 -6.78
CA SER A 19 -13.36 12.98 -7.81
C SER A 19 -11.97 12.78 -7.20
N LEU A 20 -11.67 11.57 -6.71
CA LEU A 20 -10.38 11.25 -6.12
C LEU A 20 -9.42 10.67 -7.17
N PRO A 21 -8.28 11.32 -7.45
CA PRO A 21 -7.24 10.72 -8.28
C PRO A 21 -6.43 9.71 -7.45
N LEU A 22 -6.95 8.48 -7.31
CA LEU A 22 -6.36 7.39 -6.52
C LEU A 22 -4.87 7.15 -6.82
N ARG A 23 -4.46 7.33 -8.08
CA ARG A 23 -3.05 7.22 -8.50
C ARG A 23 -2.14 8.27 -7.85
N LYS A 24 -2.60 9.51 -7.70
CA LYS A 24 -1.83 10.57 -7.04
C LYS A 24 -1.72 10.30 -5.54
N LEU A 25 -2.83 9.89 -4.92
CA LEU A 25 -2.85 9.54 -3.49
C LEU A 25 -1.88 8.40 -3.20
N ALA A 26 -1.94 7.30 -3.96
CA ALA A 26 -1.06 6.17 -3.77
C ALA A 26 0.41 6.51 -4.00
N SER A 27 0.70 7.31 -5.03
CA SER A 27 2.08 7.78 -5.28
C SER A 27 2.60 8.61 -4.10
N THR A 28 1.79 9.50 -3.53
CA THR A 28 2.18 10.32 -2.38
C THR A 28 2.43 9.46 -1.13
N VAL A 29 1.56 8.48 -0.88
CA VAL A 29 1.67 7.58 0.27
C VAL A 29 2.94 6.72 0.19
N VAL A 30 3.40 6.37 -1.01
CA VAL A 30 4.63 5.58 -1.20
C VAL A 30 5.88 6.45 -1.29
N SER A 31 5.80 7.68 -1.82
CA SER A 31 6.97 8.56 -1.97
C SER A 31 7.52 9.07 -0.63
N LEU A 32 6.66 9.30 0.36
CA LEU A 32 7.06 9.74 1.69
C LEU A 32 8.00 8.76 2.41
N PRO A 33 7.62 7.48 2.60
CA PRO A 33 8.49 6.50 3.26
C PRO A 33 9.71 6.14 2.39
N LEU A 34 9.60 6.18 1.06
CA LEU A 34 10.75 5.97 0.17
C LEU A 34 11.80 7.09 0.33
N THR A 35 11.36 8.35 0.38
CA THR A 35 12.26 9.49 0.60
C THR A 35 12.93 9.39 1.96
N ALA A 36 12.17 9.04 3.01
CA ALA A 36 12.73 8.81 4.34
C ALA A 36 13.76 7.68 4.35
N LEU A 37 13.52 6.56 3.66
CA LEU A 37 14.47 5.45 3.54
C LEU A 37 15.77 5.89 2.85
N VAL A 38 15.66 6.62 1.74
CA VAL A 38 16.83 7.13 1.00
C VAL A 38 17.65 8.10 1.86
N VAL A 39 16.98 9.06 2.53
CA VAL A 39 17.65 9.99 3.44
C VAL A 39 18.32 9.24 4.59
N CYS A 40 17.64 8.28 5.21
CA CYS A 40 18.24 7.47 6.29
C CYS A 40 19.44 6.67 5.81
N PHE A 41 19.39 6.07 4.61
CA PHE A 41 20.51 5.34 4.04
C PHE A 41 21.71 6.26 3.75
N ILE A 42 21.47 7.43 3.15
CA ILE A 42 22.51 8.42 2.89
C ILE A 42 23.12 8.92 4.19
N SER A 43 22.29 9.29 5.17
CA SER A 43 22.77 9.71 6.50
C SER A 43 23.57 8.62 7.18
N ALA A 44 23.14 7.35 7.14
CA ALA A 44 23.88 6.24 7.73
C ALA A 44 25.24 6.05 7.06
N VAL A 45 25.32 6.13 5.72
CA VAL A 45 26.58 6.02 4.98
C VAL A 45 27.50 7.20 5.29
N LEU A 46 26.99 8.44 5.28
CA LEU A 46 27.78 9.64 5.56
C LEU A 46 28.29 9.67 7.00
N PHE A 47 27.43 9.37 7.99
CA PHE A 47 27.85 9.31 9.40
C PHE A 47 28.80 8.13 9.68
N GLN A 48 28.67 6.98 9.01
CA GLN A 48 29.68 5.91 9.11
C GLN A 48 31.08 6.33 8.66
N PHE A 49 31.21 7.35 7.82
CA PHE A 49 32.51 7.92 7.44
C PHE A 49 33.02 8.93 8.49
N ASP A 50 32.13 9.71 9.10
CA ASP A 50 32.49 10.72 10.11
C ASP A 50 32.88 10.07 11.47
N ASP A 51 32.28 8.93 11.83
CA ASP A 51 32.60 8.17 13.06
C ASP A 51 34.02 7.57 13.08
N VAL A 52 34.76 7.57 11.96
CA VAL A 52 36.16 7.14 11.97
C VAL A 52 37.09 8.23 12.54
N HIS A 53 36.63 9.48 12.71
CA HIS A 53 37.52 10.59 13.09
C HIS A 53 37.16 11.45 14.31
N GLU A 54 35.94 11.48 14.88
CA GLU A 54 35.62 12.56 15.87
C GLU A 54 34.62 12.29 17.02
N THR A 55 34.04 11.10 17.25
CA THR A 55 32.95 10.96 18.25
C THR A 55 33.43 10.50 19.64
N HIS A 56 34.15 11.37 20.35
CA HIS A 56 34.53 11.16 21.76
C HIS A 56 33.95 12.17 22.75
N PHE A 57 33.02 13.05 22.34
CA PHE A 57 32.46 14.05 23.26
C PHE A 57 31.01 14.39 22.92
N TYR A 58 30.18 14.49 23.96
CA TYR A 58 28.73 14.77 23.99
C TYR A 58 27.77 13.57 23.94
N GLU A 59 27.82 12.73 24.98
CA GLU A 59 26.60 12.06 25.45
C GLU A 59 25.97 12.90 26.57
N ASP A 60 24.82 13.50 26.30
CA ASP A 60 23.94 14.07 27.32
C ASP A 60 23.01 12.94 27.80
N GLU A 61 22.76 12.80 29.09
CA GLU A 61 22.01 11.66 29.65
C GLU A 61 20.58 11.56 29.05
N LEU A 62 20.03 12.69 28.63
CA LEU A 62 18.74 12.79 27.93
C LEU A 62 18.77 12.24 26.49
N SER A 63 19.89 12.36 25.76
CA SER A 63 20.01 11.83 24.40
C SER A 63 20.10 10.31 24.40
N HIS A 64 20.81 9.71 25.36
CA HIS A 64 20.87 8.25 25.51
C HIS A 64 19.49 7.65 25.85
N ILE A 65 18.73 8.29 26.75
CA ILE A 65 17.35 7.87 27.08
C ILE A 65 16.46 8.01 25.84
N PHE A 66 16.50 9.13 25.12
CA PHE A 66 15.70 9.35 23.91
C PHE A 66 16.00 8.30 22.81
N VAL A 67 17.28 8.03 22.54
CA VAL A 67 17.72 7.05 21.53
C VAL A 67 17.25 5.64 21.91
N SER A 68 17.43 5.23 23.17
CA SER A 68 16.99 3.90 23.63
C SER A 68 15.47 3.72 23.49
N GLN A 69 14.67 4.74 23.80
CA GLN A 69 13.21 4.71 23.63
C GLN A 69 12.82 4.59 22.14
N PHE A 70 13.47 5.34 21.26
CA PHE A 70 13.23 5.27 19.82
C PHE A 70 13.56 3.88 19.24
N THR A 71 14.66 3.26 19.68
CA THR A 71 15.03 1.90 19.23
C THR A 71 14.04 0.83 19.69
N ALA A 72 13.55 0.91 20.93
CA ALA A 72 12.53 0.00 21.43
C ALA A 72 11.18 0.15 20.70
N LEU A 73 10.82 1.39 20.37
CA LEU A 73 9.64 1.67 19.53
C LEU A 73 9.82 1.14 18.11
N HIS A 74 11.00 1.30 17.51
CA HIS A 74 11.32 0.77 16.17
C HIS A 74 11.13 -0.75 16.12
N GLU A 75 11.67 -1.50 17.08
CA GLU A 75 11.52 -2.95 17.14
C GLU A 75 10.05 -3.38 17.20
N ASN A 76 9.28 -2.78 18.12
CA ASN A 76 7.86 -3.11 18.29
C ASN A 76 7.02 -2.73 17.06
N LEU A 77 7.25 -1.53 16.50
CA LEU A 77 6.55 -1.05 15.31
C LEU A 77 6.88 -1.92 14.09
N PHE A 78 8.14 -2.35 13.95
CA PHE A 78 8.59 -3.19 12.87
C PHE A 78 7.89 -4.56 12.88
N ILE A 79 7.79 -5.21 14.04
CA ILE A 79 7.12 -6.51 14.18
C ILE A 79 5.62 -6.39 13.83
N VAL A 80 4.95 -5.35 14.34
CA VAL A 80 3.53 -5.12 14.02
C VAL A 80 3.35 -4.83 12.53
N PHE A 81 4.19 -3.98 11.94
CA PHE A 81 4.20 -3.69 10.51
C PHE A 81 4.38 -4.97 9.67
N MET A 82 5.30 -5.84 10.07
CA MET A 82 5.56 -7.11 9.41
C MET A 82 4.31 -8.00 9.36
N ILE A 83 3.67 -8.22 10.52
CA ILE A 83 2.48 -9.08 10.60
C ILE A 83 1.32 -8.46 9.82
N CYS A 84 1.03 -7.18 10.04
CA CYS A 84 -0.08 -6.50 9.37
C CYS A 84 0.09 -6.46 7.85
N SER A 85 1.30 -6.22 7.35
CA SER A 85 1.56 -6.14 5.91
C SER A 85 1.47 -7.50 5.21
N LEU A 86 2.02 -8.57 5.80
CA LEU A 86 1.90 -9.92 5.24
C LEU A 86 0.46 -10.39 5.20
N LEU A 87 -0.32 -10.12 6.25
CA LEU A 87 -1.75 -10.40 6.29
C LEU A 87 -2.51 -9.60 5.22
N TYR A 88 -2.23 -8.31 5.08
CA TYR A 88 -2.83 -7.46 4.05
C TYR A 88 -2.55 -7.99 2.64
N MET A 89 -1.29 -8.30 2.31
CA MET A 89 -0.92 -8.86 1.00
C MET A 89 -1.62 -10.20 0.72
N LEU A 90 -1.73 -11.07 1.72
CA LEU A 90 -2.44 -12.34 1.60
C LEU A 90 -3.92 -12.14 1.33
N VAL A 91 -4.61 -11.32 2.14
CA VAL A 91 -6.03 -11.02 1.98
C VAL A 91 -6.29 -10.40 0.61
N MET A 92 -5.50 -9.42 0.20
CA MET A 92 -5.66 -8.77 -1.10
C MET A 92 -5.39 -9.72 -2.27
N LEU A 93 -4.42 -10.64 -2.18
CA LEU A 93 -4.22 -11.69 -3.19
C LEU A 93 -5.41 -12.64 -3.28
N ARG A 94 -6.01 -13.00 -2.14
CA ARG A 94 -7.21 -13.86 -2.11
C ARG A 94 -8.42 -13.14 -2.70
N VAL A 95 -8.66 -11.90 -2.30
CA VAL A 95 -9.74 -11.06 -2.85
C VAL A 95 -9.55 -10.90 -4.35
N TYR A 96 -8.33 -10.62 -4.83
CA TYR A 96 -8.06 -10.48 -6.26
C TYR A 96 -8.37 -11.76 -7.04
N ARG A 97 -7.99 -12.93 -6.51
CA ARG A 97 -8.30 -14.24 -7.11
C ARG A 97 -9.80 -14.54 -7.15
N LEU A 98 -10.54 -14.13 -6.12
CA LEU A 98 -11.99 -14.32 -6.06
C LEU A 98 -12.74 -13.35 -6.97
N ALA A 99 -12.27 -12.10 -7.08
CA ALA A 99 -12.88 -11.07 -7.92
C ALA A 99 -12.69 -11.35 -9.43
N TYR A 100 -11.57 -11.98 -9.82
CA TYR A 100 -11.24 -12.25 -11.22
C TYR A 100 -10.95 -13.75 -11.46
N PRO A 101 -11.99 -14.60 -11.52
CA PRO A 101 -11.84 -16.04 -11.77
C PRO A 101 -11.37 -16.37 -13.19
N SER A 102 -11.77 -15.58 -14.20
CA SER A 102 -11.30 -15.69 -15.59
C SER A 102 -10.35 -14.54 -15.92
N MET A 103 -9.03 -14.80 -15.84
CA MET A 103 -8.00 -13.77 -16.00
C MET A 103 -7.66 -13.51 -17.46
N THR A 104 -7.65 -12.23 -17.84
CA THR A 104 -7.04 -11.76 -19.10
C THR A 104 -5.52 -11.69 -18.95
N SER A 105 -4.74 -11.78 -20.05
CA SER A 105 -3.27 -11.78 -20.02
C SER A 105 -2.65 -10.62 -19.22
N ALA A 106 -3.24 -9.41 -19.29
CA ALA A 106 -2.79 -8.26 -18.48
C ALA A 106 -3.03 -8.45 -16.97
N GLN A 107 -4.18 -9.01 -16.59
CA GLN A 107 -4.53 -9.29 -15.19
C GLN A 107 -3.67 -10.42 -14.62
N THR A 108 -3.30 -11.39 -15.45
CA THR A 108 -2.33 -12.43 -15.08
C THR A 108 -0.99 -11.82 -14.71
N TYR A 109 -0.48 -10.85 -15.48
CA TYR A 109 0.76 -10.15 -15.16
C TYR A 109 0.67 -9.38 -13.84
N SER A 110 -0.41 -8.62 -13.60
CA SER A 110 -0.64 -7.94 -12.31
C SER A 110 -0.70 -8.93 -11.15
N PHE A 111 -1.37 -10.06 -11.33
CA PHE A 111 -1.44 -11.12 -10.33
C PHE A 111 -0.07 -11.71 -10.02
N TYR A 112 0.72 -12.08 -11.04
CA TYR A 112 2.06 -12.64 -10.84
C TYR A 112 2.99 -11.65 -10.14
N THR A 113 2.92 -10.36 -10.50
CA THR A 113 3.70 -9.32 -9.83
C THR A 113 3.38 -9.26 -8.33
N LYS A 114 2.08 -9.24 -7.97
CA LYS A 114 1.65 -9.27 -6.57
C LYS A 114 2.08 -10.55 -5.83
N LEU A 115 2.02 -11.70 -6.51
CA LEU A 115 2.45 -12.97 -5.94
C LEU A 115 3.95 -12.98 -5.67
N VAL A 116 4.76 -12.51 -6.62
CA VAL A 116 6.22 -12.42 -6.46
C VAL A 116 6.58 -11.50 -5.30
N LEU A 117 5.92 -10.34 -5.15
CA LEU A 117 6.14 -9.42 -4.03
C LEU A 117 5.79 -10.07 -2.67
N PHE A 118 4.70 -10.84 -2.61
CA PHE A 118 4.32 -11.58 -1.41
C PHE A 118 5.35 -12.67 -1.07
N VAL A 119 5.74 -13.49 -2.05
CA VAL A 119 6.74 -14.56 -1.85
C VAL A 119 8.09 -13.97 -1.44
N THR A 120 8.52 -12.88 -2.07
CA THR A 120 9.75 -12.16 -1.71
C THR A 120 9.70 -11.69 -0.25
N SER A 121 8.57 -11.11 0.18
CA SER A 121 8.38 -10.66 1.57
C SER A 121 8.43 -11.82 2.57
N ILE A 122 7.87 -12.99 2.23
CA ILE A 122 7.95 -14.19 3.07
C ILE A 122 9.38 -14.71 3.17
N LEU A 123 10.09 -14.85 2.04
CA LEU A 123 11.48 -15.30 2.03
C LEU A 123 12.39 -14.36 2.81
N ALA A 124 12.19 -13.04 2.68
CA ALA A 124 12.92 -12.04 3.45
C ALA A 124 12.59 -12.09 4.95
N THR A 125 11.33 -12.38 5.32
CA THR A 125 10.94 -12.58 6.73
C THR A 125 11.62 -13.82 7.33
N ILE A 126 11.68 -14.92 6.59
CA ILE A 126 12.41 -16.13 7.01
C ILE A 126 13.90 -15.82 7.17
N GLY A 127 14.50 -15.13 6.19
CA GLY A 127 15.88 -14.67 6.25
C GLY A 127 16.14 -13.81 7.50
N LEU A 128 15.24 -12.88 7.79
CA LEU A 128 15.32 -12.01 8.97
C LEU A 128 15.36 -12.82 10.26
N VAL A 129 14.45 -13.79 10.44
CA VAL A 129 14.42 -14.67 11.62
C VAL A 129 15.69 -15.51 11.73
N VAL A 130 16.17 -16.05 10.61
CA VAL A 130 17.40 -16.86 10.57
C VAL A 130 18.62 -16.03 10.93
N PHE A 131 18.79 -14.84 10.34
CA PHE A 131 19.91 -13.95 10.62
C PHE A 131 19.83 -13.37 12.03
N TRP A 132 18.64 -13.05 12.53
CA TRP A 132 18.42 -12.62 13.90
C TRP A 132 18.88 -13.69 14.90
N PHE A 133 18.48 -14.95 14.68
CA PHE A 133 18.88 -16.07 15.53
C PHE A 133 20.37 -16.35 15.44
N LYS A 134 20.92 -16.34 14.23
CA LYS A 134 22.35 -16.57 13.98
C LYS A 134 23.21 -15.47 14.59
N HIS A 135 22.79 -14.21 14.51
CA HIS A 135 23.42 -13.07 15.17
C HIS A 135 23.43 -13.25 16.69
N ARG A 136 22.28 -13.61 17.28
CA ARG A 136 22.14 -13.78 18.74
C ARG A 136 22.91 -14.98 19.31
N ARG A 137 23.23 -16.00 18.51
CA ARG A 137 23.93 -17.21 18.99
C ARG A 137 25.39 -17.33 18.58
N HIS A 138 25.75 -16.89 17.37
CA HIS A 138 27.07 -17.20 16.80
C HIS A 138 27.99 -15.98 16.65
N CYS A 139 27.54 -14.77 17.02
CA CYS A 139 28.33 -13.52 16.95
C CYS A 139 29.14 -13.41 15.64
N LEU A 140 28.55 -13.81 14.51
CA LEU A 140 29.24 -13.77 13.22
C LEU A 140 29.19 -12.35 12.66
N ASP A 141 30.36 -11.86 12.27
CA ASP A 141 30.50 -10.60 11.55
C ASP A 141 29.64 -10.63 10.27
N MET A 142 29.05 -9.47 9.93
CA MET A 142 28.09 -9.27 8.82
C MET A 142 26.64 -9.71 9.07
N ALA A 143 26.30 -10.41 10.17
CA ALA A 143 24.92 -10.83 10.41
C ALA A 143 23.94 -9.63 10.55
N PHE A 144 24.43 -8.50 11.06
CA PHE A 144 23.65 -7.26 11.17
C PHE A 144 23.34 -6.62 9.80
N SER A 145 24.30 -6.62 8.88
CA SER A 145 24.09 -6.10 7.52
C SER A 145 23.08 -6.95 6.74
N TRP A 146 23.17 -8.28 6.84
CA TRP A 146 22.20 -9.18 6.21
C TRP A 146 20.79 -9.05 6.80
N PHE A 147 20.69 -8.82 8.11
CA PHE A 147 19.44 -8.50 8.78
C PHE A 147 18.82 -7.21 8.21
N ALA A 148 19.59 -6.11 8.14
CA ALA A 148 19.12 -4.84 7.58
C ALA A 148 18.72 -4.95 6.10
N ILE A 149 19.43 -5.74 5.30
CA ILE A 149 19.05 -6.00 3.89
C ILE A 149 17.67 -6.67 3.83
N CYS A 150 17.39 -7.65 4.69
CA CYS A 150 16.06 -8.28 4.74
C CYS A 150 14.96 -7.27 5.11
N GLU A 151 15.21 -6.39 6.07
CA GLU A 151 14.27 -5.33 6.46
C GLU A 151 13.95 -4.40 5.29
N TYR A 152 14.98 -3.95 4.55
CA TYR A 152 14.78 -3.11 3.37
C TYR A 152 14.02 -3.81 2.25
N VAL A 153 14.29 -5.10 2.00
CA VAL A 153 13.56 -5.89 0.99
C VAL A 153 12.08 -6.00 1.35
N ILE A 154 11.75 -6.21 2.62
CA ILE A 154 10.36 -6.28 3.11
C ILE A 154 9.67 -4.93 2.91
N ALA A 155 10.31 -3.84 3.36
CA ALA A 155 9.75 -2.49 3.25
C ALA A 155 9.51 -2.09 1.78
N LEU A 156 10.50 -2.35 0.90
CA LEU A 156 10.37 -2.06 -0.53
C LEU A 156 9.29 -2.92 -1.20
N SER A 157 9.21 -4.20 -0.84
CA SER A 157 8.17 -5.10 -1.38
C SER A 157 6.77 -4.66 -0.98
N ASN A 158 6.61 -4.15 0.26
CA ASN A 158 5.37 -3.56 0.73
C ASN A 158 4.98 -2.30 -0.05
N MET A 159 5.91 -1.36 -0.20
CA MET A 159 5.70 -0.14 -0.99
C MET A 159 5.33 -0.47 -2.44
N ALA A 160 6.07 -1.39 -3.07
CA ALA A 160 5.80 -1.86 -4.42
C ALA A 160 4.41 -2.52 -4.52
N TYR A 161 4.00 -3.30 -3.51
CA TYR A 161 2.67 -3.92 -3.50
C TYR A 161 1.56 -2.87 -3.49
N HIS A 162 1.65 -1.85 -2.63
CA HIS A 162 0.69 -0.74 -2.64
C HIS A 162 0.66 0.00 -3.98
N MET A 163 1.81 0.18 -4.64
CA MET A 163 1.85 0.74 -5.99
C MET A 163 1.14 -0.14 -7.01
N THR A 164 1.37 -1.46 -6.99
CA THR A 164 0.67 -2.38 -7.92
C THR A 164 -0.85 -2.35 -7.72
N VAL A 165 -1.31 -2.35 -6.48
CA VAL A 165 -2.74 -2.23 -6.15
C VAL A 165 -3.30 -0.89 -6.64
N ALA A 166 -2.56 0.20 -6.49
CA ALA A 166 -2.98 1.50 -6.97
C ALA A 166 -3.04 1.61 -8.50
N LEU A 167 -2.12 0.96 -9.20
CA LEU A 167 -2.06 0.95 -10.66
C LEU A 167 -3.14 0.06 -11.29
N ASP A 168 -3.60 -0.96 -10.56
CA ASP A 168 -4.69 -1.83 -10.98
C ASP A 168 -6.04 -1.12 -11.02
N PHE A 169 -6.21 -0.01 -10.30
CA PHE A 169 -7.41 0.82 -10.45
C PHE A 169 -7.34 1.59 -11.79
N PRO A 170 -8.39 1.48 -12.64
CA PRO A 170 -8.45 2.26 -13.87
C PRO A 170 -8.37 3.75 -13.53
N SER A 171 -7.87 4.55 -14.46
CA SER A 171 -7.69 6.02 -14.33
C SER A 171 -9.02 6.80 -14.30
N GLU A 172 -10.07 6.19 -13.77
CA GLU A 172 -11.41 6.75 -13.71
C GLU A 172 -11.62 7.42 -12.36
N HIS A 173 -12.15 8.64 -12.43
CA HIS A 173 -12.61 9.36 -11.26
C HIS A 173 -13.66 8.50 -10.55
N LEU A 174 -13.44 8.13 -9.29
CA LEU A 174 -14.43 7.42 -8.50
C LEU A 174 -15.64 8.34 -8.30
N LEU A 175 -16.62 8.27 -9.21
CA LEU A 175 -17.85 9.07 -9.16
C LEU A 175 -18.82 8.38 -8.20
N ILE A 176 -18.93 8.88 -6.97
CA ILE A 176 -19.95 8.43 -6.03
C ILE A 176 -21.25 9.17 -6.35
N ALA A 177 -22.20 8.50 -6.99
CA ALA A 177 -23.55 9.01 -7.21
C ALA A 177 -24.49 8.44 -6.14
N ASN A 178 -25.15 9.29 -5.36
CA ASN A 178 -26.18 8.87 -4.42
C ASN A 178 -27.55 9.07 -5.06
N GLY A 179 -28.29 7.99 -5.31
CA GLY A 179 -29.63 8.05 -5.92
C GLY A 179 -29.85 7.08 -7.08
N PHE A 180 -29.55 5.79 -6.93
CA PHE A 180 -30.12 4.77 -7.81
C PHE A 180 -31.54 4.47 -7.32
N SER A 181 -32.51 5.31 -7.68
CA SER A 181 -33.92 5.01 -7.44
C SER A 181 -34.29 3.82 -8.31
N SER A 182 -34.75 2.75 -7.67
CA SER A 182 -35.10 1.44 -8.25
C SER A 182 -36.16 1.49 -9.37
N SER A 183 -36.69 2.66 -9.71
CA SER A 183 -37.67 2.87 -10.79
C SER A 183 -37.10 2.75 -12.21
N PHE A 184 -35.77 2.85 -12.39
CA PHE A 184 -35.14 2.69 -13.72
C PHE A 184 -34.94 1.23 -14.14
N LEU A 185 -34.89 0.28 -13.19
CA LEU A 185 -34.80 -1.15 -13.51
C LEU A 185 -36.14 -1.72 -13.98
N THR A 186 -37.27 -1.16 -13.55
CA THR A 186 -38.59 -1.62 -13.98
C THR A 186 -39.00 -1.07 -15.36
N SER A 187 -38.52 0.12 -15.74
CA SER A 187 -38.90 0.70 -17.05
C SER A 187 -38.20 0.02 -18.23
N ASN A 188 -36.96 -0.48 -18.05
CA ASN A 188 -36.25 -1.20 -19.10
C ASN A 188 -36.64 -2.68 -19.23
N HIS A 189 -37.20 -3.31 -18.19
CA HIS A 189 -37.67 -4.70 -18.27
C HIS A 189 -39.11 -4.83 -18.82
N ILE A 190 -39.93 -3.77 -18.75
CA ILE A 190 -41.30 -3.78 -19.32
C ILE A 190 -41.27 -3.48 -20.83
N SER A 191 -40.32 -2.69 -21.32
CA SER A 191 -40.26 -2.32 -22.75
C SER A 191 -39.78 -3.42 -23.69
N GLN A 192 -39.20 -4.52 -23.19
CA GLN A 192 -38.82 -5.67 -24.04
C GLN A 192 -39.92 -6.73 -24.19
N HIS A 193 -40.98 -6.70 -23.37
CA HIS A 193 -42.04 -7.71 -23.41
C HIS A 193 -43.33 -7.26 -24.16
N VAL A 194 -43.38 -6.03 -24.67
CA VAL A 194 -44.58 -5.43 -25.32
C VAL A 194 -44.38 -5.19 -26.82
N LYS A 195 -43.30 -5.70 -27.44
CA LYS A 195 -42.99 -5.42 -28.86
C LYS A 195 -42.87 -6.64 -29.76
N HIS A 196 -43.71 -7.64 -29.53
CA HIS A 196 -43.99 -8.70 -30.50
C HIS A 196 -45.48 -9.07 -30.45
N ASP A 197 -46.30 -8.17 -31.00
CA ASP A 197 -47.53 -8.50 -31.73
C ASP A 197 -47.39 -7.86 -33.13
#